data_AF-A0A7L1P374-F1
#
_entry.id   AF-A0A7L1P374-F1
#
_cell.length_a   1.000
_cell.length_b   1.000
_cell.length_c   1.000
_cell.angle_alpha   90.00
_cell.angle_beta   90.00
_cell.angle_gamma   90.00
#
_symmetry.space_group_name_H-M   'P 1'
#
loop_
_entity.id
_entity.type
_entity.pdbx_description
1 polymer ?
#
loop_
_entity_poly.entity_id
_entity_poly.type
_entity_poly.pdbx_seq_one_letter_code
_entity_poly.pdbx_strand_id
1 'polypeptide(L)' 'IAREHGIRFFETSAKANINIEKAFLTLAEDILRKTPVKEPNNENVDISSGGGVTGWKSKCC' A
#
# COMPACT_ATOMS: atom_id res chain seq x y z
N ILE A 1 8.00 -6.40 22.21
CA ILE A 1 7.07 -6.46 21.06
C ILE A 1 7.75 -6.02 19.77
N ALA A 2 8.02 -4.72 19.54
CA ALA A 2 8.60 -4.26 18.27
C ALA A 2 9.93 -4.95 17.91
N ARG A 3 10.88 -5.03 18.87
CA ARG A 3 12.16 -5.73 18.69
C ARG A 3 11.99 -7.23 18.42
N GLU A 4 11.08 -7.88 19.16
CA GLU A 4 10.79 -9.32 19.04
C GLU A 4 10.27 -9.68 17.64
N HIS A 5 9.49 -8.79 17.02
CA HIS A 5 8.91 -9.01 15.68
C HIS A 5 9.71 -8.35 14.55
N GLY A 6 10.88 -7.76 14.82
CA GLY A 6 11.66 -7.03 13.82
C GLY A 6 10.93 -5.82 13.22
N ILE A 7 9.99 -5.23 13.97
CA ILE A 7 9.20 -4.06 13.56
C ILE A 7 9.88 -2.80 14.10
N ARG A 8 10.05 -1.78 13.25
CA ARG A 8 10.57 -0.47 13.67
C ARG A 8 9.52 0.29 14.48
N PHE A 9 9.96 1.02 15.50
CA PHE A 9 9.09 1.82 16.38
C PHE A 9 9.53 3.29 16.38
N PHE A 10 8.55 4.19 16.45
CA PHE A 10 8.74 5.64 16.54
C PHE A 10 7.86 6.21 17.65
N GLU A 11 8.42 7.07 18.49
CA GLU A 11 7.64 7.94 19.36
C GLU A 11 7.25 9.19 18.57
N THR A 12 5.95 9.50 18.49
CA THR A 12 5.42 10.59 17.68
C THR A 12 4.51 11.50 18.49
N SER A 13 4.52 12.80 18.19
CA SER A 13 3.51 13.73 18.71
C SER A 13 2.89 14.50 17.55
N ALA A 14 1.61 14.22 17.27
CA ALA A 14 0.86 14.95 16.25
C ALA A 14 0.71 16.43 16.61
N LYS A 15 0.49 16.73 17.89
CA LYS A 15 0.32 18.10 18.39
C LYS A 15 1.59 18.94 18.23
N ALA A 16 2.75 18.34 18.47
CA ALA A 16 4.05 19.02 18.37
C ALA A 16 4.75 18.79 17.01
N ASN A 17 4.10 18.08 16.08
CA ASN A 17 4.67 17.65 14.80
C ASN A 17 6.03 16.93 14.93
N ILE A 18 6.19 16.10 15.98
CA ILE A 18 7.42 15.37 16.23
C ILE A 18 7.36 14.00 15.55
N ASN A 19 8.38 13.70 14.73
CA ASN A 19 8.60 12.42 14.05
C ASN A 19 7.50 11.99 13.06
N ILE A 20 6.54 12.86 12.73
CA ILE A 20 5.47 12.56 11.78
C ILE A 20 6.05 12.26 10.39
N GLU A 21 6.73 13.23 9.79
CA GLU A 21 7.30 13.08 8.45
C GLU A 21 8.29 11.92 8.37
N LYS A 22 9.18 11.81 9.35
CA LYS A 22 10.15 10.71 9.44
C LYS A 22 9.48 9.35 9.47
N ALA A 23 8.41 9.17 10.26
CA ALA A 23 7.70 7.90 10.33
C ALA A 23 7.08 7.50 8.98
N PHE A 24 6.45 8.45 8.27
CA PHE A 24 5.85 8.19 6.96
C PHE A 24 6.89 7.89 5.88
N LEU A 25 7.95 8.69 5.79
CA LEU A 25 9.02 8.47 4.80
C LEU A 25 9.71 7.13 5.03
N THR A 26 10.07 6.84 6.30
CA THR A 26 10.71 5.58 6.64
C THR A 26 9.79 4.37 6.36
N LEU A 27 8.47 4.49 6.54
CA LEU A 27 7.53 3.44 6.16
C LEU A 27 7.51 3.24 4.63
N ALA A 28 7.43 4.32 3.86
CA ALA A 28 7.41 4.27 2.40
C ALA A 28 8.69 3.62 1.83
N GLU A 29 9.86 3.99 2.35
CA GLU A 29 11.14 3.38 1.99
C GLU A 29 11.18 1.87 2.26
N ASP A 30 10.62 1.44 3.40
CA ASP A 30 10.57 0.01 3.73
C ASP A 30 9.63 -0.77 2.83
N ILE A 31 8.50 -0.17 2.44
CA ILE A 31 7.59 -0.76 1.45
C ILE A 31 8.32 -0.89 0.12
N LEU A 32 8.98 0.18 -0.35
CA LEU A 32 9.71 0.17 -1.62
C LEU A 32 10.80 -0.92 -1.63
N ARG A 33 11.57 -1.04 -0.54
CA ARG A 33 12.65 -2.03 -0.43
C ARG A 33 12.14 -3.48 -0.34
N LYS A 34 10.97 -3.69 0.25
CA LYS A 34 10.36 -5.03 0.40
C LYS A 34 9.48 -5.43 -0.78
N THR A 35 9.05 -4.46 -1.59
CA THR A 35 8.28 -4.72 -2.80
C THR A 35 9.28 -5.06 -3.90
N PRO A 36 9.30 -6.31 -4.43
CA PRO A 36 10.09 -6.60 -5.60
C PRO A 36 9.65 -5.64 -6.71
N VAL A 37 10.60 -5.05 -7.43
CA VAL A 37 10.29 -4.23 -8.61
C VAL A 37 9.55 -5.15 -9.58
N LYS A 38 8.22 -5.08 -9.56
CA LYS A 38 7.44 -5.58 -10.68
C LYS A 38 7.82 -4.64 -11.81
N GLU A 39 8.46 -5.19 -12.85
CA GLU A 39 8.50 -4.54 -14.14
C GLU A 39 7.11 -3.96 -14.41
N PRO A 40 7.00 -2.71 -14.87
CA PRO A 40 5.71 -2.14 -15.20
C PRO A 40 5.12 -3.01 -16.31
N ASN A 41 4.26 -3.95 -15.91
CA ASN A 41 3.37 -4.59 -16.85
C ASN A 41 2.59 -3.42 -17.44
N ASN A 42 2.76 -3.21 -18.74
CA ASN A 42 1.89 -2.34 -19.52
C ASN A 42 0.51 -3.00 -19.64
N GLU A 43 -0.10 -3.36 -18.51
CA GLU A 43 -1.51 -3.70 -18.42
C GLU A 43 -2.28 -2.37 -18.50
N ASN A 44 -2.32 -1.85 -19.73
CA ASN A 44 -3.20 -0.78 -20.12
C ASN A 44 -4.62 -1.27 -19.87
N VAL A 45 -5.24 -0.79 -18.78
CA VAL A 45 -6.64 -1.08 -18.49
C VAL A 45 -7.45 -0.26 -19.48
N ASP A 46 -7.88 -0.90 -20.57
CA ASP A 46 -8.76 -0.29 -21.56
C ASP A 46 -10.17 -0.13 -20.97
N ILE A 47 -10.51 1.09 -20.56
CA ILE A 47 -11.84 1.48 -20.04
C ILE A 47 -12.75 1.87 -21.22
N SER A 48 -12.69 1.15 -22.34
CA SER A 48 -13.45 1.49 -23.54
C SER A 48 -14.34 0.37 -24.06
N SER A 49 -14.31 -0.83 -23.47
CA SER A 49 -15.05 -1.99 -24.01
C SER A 49 -16.10 -2.57 -23.06
N GLY A 50 -17.38 -2.32 -23.40
CA GLY A 50 -18.56 -3.12 -23.02
C GLY A 50 -19.43 -2.50 -21.91
N GLY A 51 -20.67 -2.06 -22.13
CA GLY A 51 -21.61 -2.50 -23.14
C GLY A 51 -22.02 -3.95 -22.89
N GLY A 52 -23.00 -4.19 -22.00
CA GLY A 52 -23.66 -5.50 -21.83
C GLY A 52 -23.32 -6.23 -20.53
N VAL A 53 -24.02 -5.88 -19.46
CA VAL A 53 -24.11 -6.68 -18.22
C VAL A 53 -24.80 -8.02 -18.52
N THR A 54 -24.03 -9.05 -18.86
CA THR A 54 -24.54 -10.43 -18.83
C THR A 54 -23.67 -11.30 -17.92
N GLY A 55 -24.19 -11.52 -16.71
CA GLY A 55 -23.98 -12.76 -15.96
C GLY A 55 -22.62 -12.98 -15.30
N TRP A 56 -22.46 -12.47 -14.08
CA TRP A 56 -21.99 -13.31 -12.97
C TRP A 56 -22.40 -12.69 -11.63
N LYS A 57 -23.50 -13.17 -11.05
CA LYS A 57 -23.78 -12.92 -9.63
C LYS A 57 -22.77 -13.72 -8.81
N SER A 58 -21.76 -13.09 -8.25
CA SER A 58 -20.98 -13.66 -7.15
C SER A 58 -21.60 -13.21 -5.82
N LYS A 59 -22.22 -14.19 -5.15
CA LYS A 59 -22.78 -14.12 -3.81
C LYS A 59 -21.68 -13.67 -2.83
N CYS A 60 -21.86 -12.50 -2.20
CA CYS A 60 -21.05 -12.10 -1.05
C CYS A 60 -21.43 -12.97 0.16
N CYS A 61 -20.42 -13.50 0.83
CA CYS A 61 -20.53 -14.12 2.16
C CYS A 61 -20.31 -13.05 3.23
#